data_AF-A0A2V5LJ67-F1
#
_entry.id   AF-A0A2V5LJ67-F1
#
_cell.length_a   1.000
_cell.length_b   1.000
_cell.length_c   1.000
_cell.angle_alpha   90.00
_cell.angle_beta   90.00
_cell.angle_gamma   90.00
#
_symmetry.space_group_name_H-M   'P 1'
#
loop_
_entity.id
_entity.type
_entity.pdbx_description
1 polymer ?
#
loop_
_entity_poly.entity_id
_entity_poly.type
_entity_poly.pdbx_seq_one_letter_code
_entity_poly.pdbx_strand_id
1 'polypeptide(L)'
;MEAADWPSLSDEELLERRISKLGLRLEGTALEPLIRQLYDELSARGLGFHPPCHIGDEWFVPIGIPAIFVPFFLVHDRLRALERTMMLEVEGGTKEWFMKLMR
;
A
#
# COMPACT_ATOMS: atom_id res chain seq x y z
N MET A 1 -21.86 5.48 2.73
CA MET A 1 -21.25 4.42 3.56
C MET A 1 -20.23 5.14 4.41
N GLU A 2 -20.53 5.41 5.67
CA GLU A 2 -19.52 5.93 6.58
C GLU A 2 -18.36 4.93 6.58
N ALA A 3 -17.15 5.42 6.32
CA ALA A 3 -15.97 4.68 6.71
C ALA A 3 -16.14 4.50 8.21
N ALA A 4 -16.45 3.28 8.64
CA ALA A 4 -16.47 2.96 10.06
C ALA A 4 -15.18 3.53 10.66
N ASP A 5 -15.24 4.04 11.89
CA ASP A 5 -14.07 4.51 12.64
C ASP A 5 -13.16 3.33 13.01
N TRP A 6 -12.74 2.58 11.99
CA TRP A 6 -11.85 1.45 12.07
C TRP A 6 -10.48 1.85 12.64
N PRO A 7 -9.97 3.09 12.47
CA PRO A 7 -8.73 3.47 13.12
C PRO A 7 -8.79 3.38 14.64
N SER A 8 -9.97 3.55 15.24
CA SER A 8 -10.19 3.48 16.70
C SER A 8 -10.47 2.07 17.23
N LEU A 9 -10.63 1.06 16.35
CA LEU A 9 -10.90 -0.31 16.77
C LEU A 9 -9.67 -0.94 17.44
N SER A 10 -9.92 -1.86 18.37
CA SER A 10 -8.88 -2.75 18.90
C SER A 10 -8.27 -3.62 17.80
N ASP A 11 -7.10 -4.21 18.06
CA ASP A 11 -6.45 -5.11 17.09
C ASP A 11 -7.38 -6.28 16.70
N GLU A 12 -8.02 -6.90 17.69
CA GLU A 12 -8.97 -8.02 17.50
C GLU A 12 -10.16 -7.60 16.63
N GLU A 13 -10.79 -6.47 16.92
CA GLU A 13 -11.93 -5.98 16.14
C GLU A 13 -11.55 -5.56 14.71
N LEU A 14 -10.33 -5.06 14.52
CA LEU A 14 -9.82 -4.65 13.22
C LEU A 14 -9.47 -5.87 12.34
N LEU A 15 -8.92 -6.93 12.93
CA LEU A 15 -8.64 -8.19 12.24
C LEU A 15 -9.92 -8.87 11.70
N GLU A 16 -11.06 -8.70 12.37
CA GLU A 16 -12.36 -9.20 11.90
C GLU A 16 -12.95 -8.37 10.73
N ARG A 17 -12.31 -7.27 10.32
CA ARG A 17 -12.79 -6.44 9.21
C ARG A 17 -12.22 -6.89 7.88
N ARG A 18 -13.10 -6.94 6.86
CA ARG A 18 -12.67 -7.06 5.46
C ARG A 18 -11.95 -5.78 5.03
N ILE A 19 -10.79 -5.92 4.38
CA ILE A 19 -10.01 -4.79 3.83
C ILE A 19 -10.88 -3.89 2.94
N SER A 20 -11.77 -4.46 2.13
CA SER A 20 -12.69 -3.72 1.24
C SER A 20 -13.69 -2.82 1.96
N LYS A 21 -13.85 -2.96 3.29
CA LYS A 21 -14.72 -2.12 4.13
C LYS A 21 -13.97 -0.98 4.81
N LEU A 22 -12.65 -0.94 4.73
CA LEU A 22 -11.81 0.10 5.33
C LEU A 22 -11.78 1.40 4.51
N GLY A 23 -12.23 1.37 3.25
CA GLY A 23 -12.30 2.55 2.39
C GLY A 23 -10.93 3.13 2.01
N LEU A 24 -9.90 2.29 1.99
CA LEU A 24 -8.52 2.67 1.74
C LEU A 24 -8.32 3.22 0.32
N ARG A 25 -7.41 4.18 0.20
CA ARG A 25 -7.03 4.87 -1.04
C ARG A 25 -5.54 5.13 -1.03
N LEU A 26 -4.90 5.14 -2.20
CA LEU A 26 -3.49 5.52 -2.31
C LEU A 26 -3.35 7.04 -2.36
N GLU A 27 -4.33 7.72 -2.95
CA GLU A 27 -4.41 9.17 -3.08
C GLU A 27 -4.48 9.83 -1.70
N GLY A 28 -3.71 10.91 -1.52
CA GLY A 28 -3.62 11.64 -0.26
C GLY A 28 -2.78 10.96 0.83
N THR A 29 -2.17 9.81 0.54
CA THR A 29 -1.29 9.10 1.49
C THR A 29 0.18 9.46 1.28
N ALA A 30 1.03 9.06 2.23
CA ALA A 30 2.48 9.17 2.10
C ALA A 30 3.07 8.32 0.94
N LEU A 31 2.31 7.37 0.40
CA LEU A 31 2.74 6.51 -0.72
C LEU A 31 2.59 7.18 -2.07
N GLU A 32 1.61 8.08 -2.22
CA GLU A 32 1.34 8.78 -3.47
C GLU A 32 2.58 9.48 -4.08
N PRO A 33 3.37 10.28 -3.34
CA PRO A 33 4.59 10.87 -3.90
C PRO A 33 5.66 9.82 -4.24
N LEU A 34 5.70 8.66 -3.58
CA LEU A 34 6.65 7.59 -3.88
C LEU A 34 6.28 6.86 -5.18
N ILE A 35 4.98 6.62 -5.40
CA ILE A 35 4.46 6.07 -6.65
C ILE A 35 4.75 7.03 -7.82
N ARG A 36 4.51 8.33 -7.62
CA ARG A 36 4.87 9.35 -8.63
C ARG A 36 6.37 9.36 -8.91
N GLN A 37 7.20 9.21 -7.88
CA GLN A 37 8.65 9.11 -8.06
C GLN A 37 9.04 7.93 -8.98
N LEU A 38 8.41 6.75 -8.82
CA LEU A 38 8.62 5.63 -9.75
C LEU A 38 8.24 6.03 -11.19
N TYR A 39 7.07 6.65 -11.37
CA TYR A 39 6.60 7.04 -12.71
C TYR A 39 7.50 8.08 -13.38
N ASP A 40 8.02 9.04 -12.62
CA ASP A 40 9.00 10.01 -13.10
C ASP A 40 10.30 9.32 -13.54
N GLU A 41 10.78 8.35 -12.76
CA GLU A 41 11.97 7.55 -13.07
C GLU A 41 11.80 6.70 -14.33
N LEU A 42 10.63 6.08 -14.52
CA LEU A 42 10.29 5.35 -15.75
C LEU A 42 10.29 6.29 -16.96
N SER A 43 9.63 7.45 -16.83
CA SER A 43 9.57 8.47 -17.88
C SER A 43 10.94 8.99 -18.28
N ALA A 44 11.81 9.26 -17.29
CA ALA A 44 13.18 9.71 -17.52
C ALA A 44 14.03 8.68 -18.28
N ARG A 45 13.67 7.40 -18.22
CA ARG A 45 14.31 6.31 -19.00
C ARG A 45 13.65 6.06 -20.36
N GLY A 46 12.69 6.89 -20.76
CA GLY A 46 11.94 6.74 -22.01
C GLY A 46 10.87 5.66 -21.97
N LEU A 47 10.52 5.14 -20.80
CA LEU A 47 9.43 4.19 -20.62
C LEU A 47 8.13 4.98 -20.47
N GLY A 48 7.36 5.07 -21.56
CA GLY A 48 6.08 5.79 -21.58
C GLY A 48 4.92 5.06 -20.90
N PHE A 49 5.16 3.85 -20.38
CA PHE A 49 4.17 3.07 -19.65
C PHE A 49 4.39 3.19 -18.14
N HIS A 50 3.32 3.50 -17.41
CA HIS A 50 3.31 3.58 -15.95
C HIS A 50 2.37 2.51 -15.38
N PRO A 51 2.89 1.50 -14.66
CA PRO A 51 2.06 0.43 -14.13
C PRO A 51 1.07 0.99 -13.10
N PRO A 52 -0.25 0.78 -13.24
CA PRO A 52 -1.20 1.21 -12.23
C PRO A 52 -0.90 0.53 -10.89
N CYS A 53 -1.05 1.31 -9.82
CA CYS A 53 -0.90 0.81 -8.46
C CYS A 53 -2.28 0.58 -7.83
N HIS A 54 -2.46 -0.59 -7.22
CA HIS A 54 -3.67 -1.00 -6.53
C HIS A 54 -3.37 -1.37 -5.08
N ILE A 55 -4.39 -1.42 -4.24
CA ILE A 55 -4.26 -1.88 -2.86
C ILE A 55 -4.54 -3.39 -2.84
N GLY A 56 -3.59 -4.16 -2.32
CA GLY A 56 -3.68 -5.60 -2.13
C GLY A 56 -3.54 -6.01 -0.67
N ASP A 57 -3.67 -7.30 -0.40
CA ASP A 57 -3.29 -7.93 0.85
C ASP A 57 -1.75 -8.07 0.97
N GLU A 58 -1.07 -8.34 -0.14
CA GLU A 58 0.39 -8.47 -0.22
C GLU A 58 0.99 -7.72 -1.43
N TRP A 59 2.33 -7.71 -1.50
CA TRP A 59 3.06 -7.25 -2.67
C TRP A 59 2.88 -8.25 -3.82
N PHE A 60 2.28 -7.80 -4.92
CA PHE A 60 2.01 -8.70 -6.04
C PHE A 60 2.01 -7.99 -7.39
N VAL A 61 2.45 -8.71 -8.43
CA VAL A 61 2.33 -8.32 -9.83
C VAL A 61 1.72 -9.50 -10.59
N PRO A 62 0.49 -9.38 -11.13
CA PRO A 62 -0.14 -10.48 -11.83
C PRO A 62 0.61 -10.85 -13.11
N ILE A 63 0.65 -12.15 -13.42
CA ILE A 63 1.33 -12.66 -14.62
C ILE A 63 0.68 -12.05 -15.87
N GLY A 64 1.51 -11.44 -16.71
CA GLY A 64 1.09 -10.83 -17.96
C GLY A 64 0.33 -9.50 -17.81
N ILE A 65 0.19 -8.98 -16.59
CA ILE A 65 -0.45 -7.69 -16.32
C ILE A 65 0.54 -6.79 -15.59
N PRO A 66 1.00 -5.70 -16.22
CA PRO A 66 1.96 -4.79 -15.59
C PRO A 66 1.23 -3.84 -14.62
N ALA A 67 0.75 -4.39 -13.50
CA ALA A 67 0.09 -3.67 -12.41
C ALA A 67 0.72 -4.07 -11.07
N ILE A 68 0.88 -3.11 -10.17
CA ILE A 68 1.53 -3.31 -8.87
C ILE A 68 0.48 -3.28 -7.77
N PHE A 69 0.41 -4.32 -6.95
CA PHE A 69 -0.41 -4.35 -5.75
C PHE A 69 0.46 -4.01 -4.54
N VAL A 70 0.08 -2.92 -3.87
CA VAL A 70 0.73 -2.40 -2.66
C VAL A 70 -0.07 -2.90 -1.45
N PRO A 71 0.58 -3.50 -0.44
CA PRO A 71 -0.12 -3.99 0.74
C PRO A 71 -0.92 -2.91 1.46
N PHE A 72 -2.15 -3.26 1.86
CA PHE A 72 -3.09 -2.38 2.54
C PHE A 72 -2.53 -1.78 3.83
N PHE A 73 -1.67 -2.52 4.53
CA PHE A 73 -1.10 -2.06 5.79
C PHE A 73 -0.19 -0.84 5.63
N LEU A 74 0.35 -0.58 4.44
CA LEU A 74 1.18 0.60 4.18
C LEU A 74 0.37 1.89 4.02
N VAL A 75 -0.94 1.78 3.83
CA VAL A 75 -1.81 2.90 3.46
C VAL A 75 -2.14 3.80 4.66
N HIS A 76 -2.00 3.29 5.90
CA HIS A 76 -2.34 4.04 7.11
C HIS A 76 -1.55 3.58 8.35
N ASP A 77 -1.16 4.50 9.23
CA ASP A 77 -0.31 4.21 10.39
C ASP A 77 -0.90 3.20 11.38
N ARG A 78 -2.23 3.25 11.61
CA ARG A 78 -2.92 2.24 12.42
C ARG A 78 -2.72 0.81 11.89
N LEU A 79 -2.74 0.64 10.56
CA LEU A 79 -2.55 -0.68 9.93
C LEU A 79 -1.07 -1.08 9.96
N ARG A 80 -0.13 -0.12 9.80
CA ARG A 80 1.31 -0.37 9.99
C ARG A 80 1.61 -0.86 11.41
N ALA A 81 0.93 -0.28 12.41
CA ALA A 81 1.06 -0.71 13.79
C ALA A 81 0.52 -2.14 13.98
N LEU A 82 -0.66 -2.44 13.44
CA LEU A 82 -1.24 -3.79 13.49
C LEU A 82 -0.32 -4.82 12.81
N GLU A 83 0.17 -4.53 11.61
CA GLU A 83 1.07 -5.40 10.86
C GLU A 83 2.35 -5.69 11.66
N ARG A 84 2.94 -4.65 12.27
CA ARG A 84 4.12 -4.83 13.15
C ARG A 84 3.81 -5.70 14.36
N THR A 85 2.65 -5.58 14.97
CA THR A 85 2.25 -6.43 16.11
C THR A 85 2.14 -7.90 15.68
N MET A 86 1.54 -8.15 14.52
CA MET A 86 1.24 -9.51 14.06
C MET A 86 2.43 -10.21 13.38
N MET A 87 3.18 -9.49 12.56
CA MET A 87 4.26 -10.01 11.71
C MET A 87 5.65 -9.60 12.17
N LEU A 88 5.77 -8.81 13.26
CA LEU A 88 7.02 -8.26 13.82
C LEU A 88 7.78 -7.29 12.90
N GLU A 89 7.30 -7.09 11.67
CA GLU A 89 7.89 -6.25 10.66
C GLU A 89 6.80 -5.57 9.82
N VAL A 90 7.15 -4.49 9.13
CA VAL A 90 6.27 -3.84 8.15
C VAL A 90 7.05 -3.77 6.84
N GLU A 91 6.81 -4.74 5.95
CA GLU A 91 7.53 -4.81 4.68
C GLU A 91 7.26 -3.56 3.83
N GLY A 92 8.31 -2.88 3.38
CA GLY A 92 8.18 -1.60 2.68
C GLY A 92 7.78 -0.44 3.61
N GLY A 93 7.96 -0.60 4.93
CA GLY A 93 7.56 0.38 5.94
C GLY A 93 8.31 1.73 5.86
N THR A 94 9.52 1.74 5.28
CA THR A 94 10.33 2.95 5.06
C THR A 94 10.33 3.36 3.60
N LYS A 95 10.66 4.62 3.31
CA LYS A 95 10.80 5.12 1.94
C LYS A 95 11.81 4.28 1.15
N GLU A 96 12.97 4.02 1.75
CA GLU A 96 14.08 3.31 1.09
C GLU A 96 13.67 1.88 0.73
N TRP A 97 12.99 1.18 1.63
CA TRP A 97 12.53 -0.17 1.37
C TRP A 97 11.36 -0.20 0.39
N PHE A 98 10.37 0.68 0.55
CA PHE A 98 9.28 0.83 -0.41
C PHE A 98 9.81 1.03 -1.84
N MET A 99 10.75 1.96 -2.03
CA MET A 99 11.34 2.20 -3.34
C MET A 99 12.20 1.04 -3.86
N LYS A 100 12.74 0.20 -2.98
CA LYS A 100 13.46 -1.03 -3.37
C LYS A 100 12.50 -2.10 -3.90
N LEU A 101 11.28 -2.18 -3.38
CA LEU A 101 10.26 -3.12 -3.85
C LEU A 101 9.60 -2.67 -5.15
N MET A 102 9.55 -1.36 -5.38
CA MET A 102 8.92 -0.76 -6.56
C MET A 102 9.79 -0.75 -7.82
N ARG A 103 11.08 -1.09 -7.74
CA ARG A 103 12.08 -0.96 -8.82
C ARG A 103 12.75 -2.28 -9.14
#